data_AF-A0A2V6QVJ6-F1
#
_entry.id   AF-A0A2V6QVJ6-F1
#
_cell.length_a   1.000
_cell.length_b   1.000
_cell.length_c   1.000
_cell.angle_alpha   90.00
_cell.angle_beta   90.00
_cell.angle_gamma   90.00
#
_symmetry.space_group_name_H-M   'P 1'
#
loop_
_entity.id
_entity.type
_entity.pdbx_description
1 polymer ?
#
loop_
_entity_poly.entity_id
_entity_poly.type
_entity_poly.pdbx_seq_one_letter_code
_entity_poly.pdbx_strand_id
1 'polypeptide(L)'
;MKKVLIGLAVLSMVCAATPSWAGGGNGAPSGPHYNLNIIGVDNPKNSPMTASNRHTIFVALGTKKAADPNPVETDIWLTPGEFQVCDGNGFDAAYDCSGKLIGRGNGAVFQLPCNTAVPTDFTCDGSKASASYQVWGRALGQPGGSATITTCAYDDLGALICSSENTLNVFSRGKGKQTFQNVTSALTTLQSVCFDLGGIVTCGSVSLFNSVLQDYFWQYDNNGLRLAQIRLYLNQQ
;
A
#
# COMPACT_ATOMS: atom_id res chain seq x y z
N MET A 1 -58.26 4.37 -42.56
CA MET A 1 -56.98 3.63 -42.59
C MET A 1 -55.88 4.69 -42.70
N LYS A 2 -54.86 4.90 -41.85
CA LYS A 2 -54.28 4.30 -40.64
C LYS A 2 -53.86 5.50 -39.76
N LYS A 3 -54.08 5.47 -38.44
CA LYS A 3 -53.54 6.47 -37.51
C LYS A 3 -52.09 6.09 -37.20
N VAL A 4 -51.14 6.98 -37.49
CA VAL A 4 -49.73 6.82 -37.12
C VAL A 4 -49.55 7.42 -35.74
N LEU A 5 -49.21 6.58 -34.75
CA LEU A 5 -48.80 6.98 -33.41
C LEU A 5 -47.27 6.99 -33.37
N ILE A 6 -46.68 8.17 -33.19
CA ILE A 6 -45.25 8.35 -32.93
C ILE A 6 -45.06 8.25 -31.42
N GLY A 7 -44.46 7.17 -30.95
CA GLY A 7 -44.08 6.99 -29.55
C GLY A 7 -42.71 7.61 -29.28
N LEU A 8 -42.67 8.61 -28.40
CA LEU A 8 -41.42 9.16 -27.86
C LEU A 8 -40.94 8.24 -26.73
N ALA A 9 -39.85 7.50 -26.94
CA ALA A 9 -39.17 6.77 -25.88
C ALA A 9 -38.24 7.72 -25.13
N VAL A 10 -38.59 8.08 -23.90
CA VAL A 10 -37.71 8.82 -22.99
C VAL A 10 -36.77 7.82 -22.32
N LEU A 11 -35.50 7.82 -22.73
CA LEU A 11 -34.45 7.01 -22.13
C LEU A 11 -33.96 7.70 -20.84
N SER A 12 -34.44 7.24 -19.70
CA SER A 12 -34.04 7.70 -18.37
C SER A 12 -32.60 7.27 -18.08
N MET A 13 -31.64 8.18 -18.26
CA MET A 13 -30.24 7.96 -17.89
C MET A 13 -30.10 8.06 -16.37
N VAL A 14 -30.08 6.92 -15.69
CA VAL A 14 -29.77 6.85 -14.25
C VAL A 14 -28.27 7.11 -14.09
N CYS A 15 -27.90 8.36 -13.80
CA CYS A 15 -26.56 8.69 -13.32
C CYS A 15 -26.40 8.12 -11.91
N ALA A 16 -25.66 7.02 -11.76
CA ALA A 16 -25.18 6.59 -10.46
C ALA A 16 -24.22 7.68 -9.93
N ALA A 17 -24.69 8.47 -8.96
CA ALA A 17 -23.84 9.43 -8.27
C ALA A 17 -22.80 8.65 -7.46
N THR A 18 -21.56 8.63 -7.92
CA THR A 18 -20.45 8.21 -7.07
C THR A 18 -20.32 9.25 -5.96
N PRO A 19 -20.24 8.85 -4.68
CA PRO A 19 -20.04 9.80 -3.60
C PRO A 19 -18.73 10.55 -3.84
N SER A 20 -18.81 11.85 -4.10
CA SER A 20 -17.65 12.73 -4.15
C SER A 20 -17.26 13.09 -2.73
N TRP A 21 -16.13 12.56 -2.26
CA TRP A 21 -15.61 12.93 -0.96
C TRP A 21 -15.10 14.36 -1.11
N ALA A 22 -15.74 15.32 -0.44
CA ALA A 22 -15.28 16.70 -0.41
C ALA A 22 -13.87 16.73 0.21
N GLY A 23 -12.86 16.79 -0.67
CA GLY A 23 -11.46 16.81 -0.28
C GLY A 23 -11.16 18.09 0.49
N GLY A 24 -10.50 17.95 1.64
CA GLY A 24 -9.89 19.10 2.29
C GLY A 24 -8.82 19.72 1.38
N GLY A 25 -8.42 20.97 1.62
CA GLY A 25 -7.47 21.70 0.76
C GLY A 25 -6.06 21.06 0.65
N ASN A 26 -5.82 19.87 1.21
CA ASN A 26 -4.60 19.06 1.09
C ASN A 26 -4.71 17.91 0.05
N GLY A 27 -5.85 17.77 -0.63
CA GLY A 27 -6.06 16.76 -1.68
C GLY A 27 -6.46 15.37 -1.18
N ALA A 28 -6.58 15.16 0.14
CA ALA A 28 -7.09 13.92 0.71
C ALA A 28 -8.59 14.04 1.05
N PRO A 29 -9.29 12.91 1.20
CA PRO A 29 -10.63 12.92 1.73
C PRO A 29 -10.69 13.45 3.16
N SER A 30 -11.86 14.00 3.51
CA SER A 30 -12.17 14.44 4.88
C SER A 30 -12.73 13.27 5.70
N GLY A 31 -12.49 13.25 7.00
CA GLY A 31 -13.06 12.24 7.92
C GLY A 31 -12.02 11.45 8.74
N PRO A 32 -12.49 10.52 9.58
CA PRO A 32 -11.63 9.62 10.35
C PRO A 32 -10.70 8.82 9.45
N HIS A 33 -9.43 8.73 9.83
CA HIS A 33 -8.42 7.97 9.10
C HIS A 33 -7.30 7.51 10.03
N TYR A 34 -6.68 6.41 9.67
CA TYR A 34 -5.39 6.03 10.22
C TYR A 34 -4.29 6.80 9.48
N ASN A 35 -3.40 7.46 10.21
CA ASN A 35 -2.23 8.12 9.63
C ASN A 35 -0.99 7.25 9.88
N LEU A 36 -0.30 6.85 8.82
CA LEU A 36 1.01 6.19 8.85
C LEU A 36 2.08 7.15 8.31
N ASN A 37 3.20 7.26 9.03
CA ASN A 37 4.38 8.00 8.60
C ASN A 37 5.54 7.03 8.41
N ILE A 38 6.10 6.95 7.20
CA ILE A 38 7.33 6.21 6.92
C ILE A 38 8.47 7.24 6.85
N ILE A 39 9.43 7.11 7.76
CA ILE A 39 10.46 8.12 8.02
C ILE A 39 11.82 7.55 7.64
N GLY A 40 12.44 8.15 6.62
CA GLY A 40 13.80 7.81 6.23
C GLY A 40 14.81 8.35 7.23
N VAL A 41 15.64 7.48 7.78
CA VAL A 41 16.68 7.84 8.76
C VAL A 41 18.08 7.48 8.29
N ASP A 42 19.00 8.40 8.56
CA ASP A 42 20.42 8.24 8.26
C ASP A 42 21.13 7.25 9.21
N ASN A 43 20.61 7.08 10.43
CA ASN A 43 21.17 6.19 11.44
C ASN A 43 20.11 5.13 11.79
N PRO A 44 20.46 3.83 11.70
CA PRO A 44 19.60 2.74 12.13
C PRO A 44 19.07 2.94 13.54
N LYS A 45 17.86 2.45 13.79
CA LYS A 45 17.29 2.44 15.14
C LYS A 45 17.72 1.15 15.84
N ASN A 46 18.12 1.28 17.10
CA ASN A 46 18.56 0.15 17.94
C ASN A 46 17.48 -0.31 18.94
N SER A 47 16.35 0.38 19.00
CA SER A 47 15.23 0.00 19.86
C SER A 47 14.28 -0.89 19.06
N PRO A 48 13.75 -2.00 19.63
CA PRO A 48 12.89 -2.94 18.89
C PRO A 48 11.60 -2.34 18.33
N MET A 49 10.98 -1.37 19.01
CA MET A 49 9.76 -0.69 18.53
C MET A 49 8.49 -1.56 18.32
N THR A 50 8.46 -2.79 18.84
CA THR A 50 7.39 -3.80 18.64
C THR A 50 6.14 -3.69 19.54
N ALA A 51 6.16 -2.84 20.57
CA ALA A 51 5.12 -2.83 21.63
C ALA A 51 4.46 -1.45 21.83
N SER A 52 4.25 -0.70 20.75
CA SER A 52 3.76 0.68 20.87
C SER A 52 2.62 0.96 19.89
N ASN A 53 1.64 1.74 20.33
CA ASN A 53 0.58 2.35 19.50
C ASN A 53 1.14 3.44 18.58
N ARG A 54 2.29 3.17 17.94
CA ARG A 54 2.98 4.10 17.08
C ARG A 54 2.33 4.10 15.70
N HIS A 55 2.50 5.22 15.04
CA HIS A 55 2.00 5.46 13.69
C HIS A 55 3.17 5.74 12.74
N THR A 56 4.34 5.21 13.09
CA THR A 56 5.62 5.55 12.48
C THR A 56 6.45 4.31 12.20
N ILE A 57 7.00 4.21 11.00
CA ILE A 57 8.00 3.22 10.61
C ILE A 57 9.29 3.95 10.23
N PHE A 58 10.44 3.44 10.66
CA PHE A 58 11.75 3.96 10.30
C PHE A 58 12.40 3.05 9.26
N VAL A 59 12.76 3.64 8.12
CA VAL A 59 13.41 2.95 7.01
C VAL A 59 14.76 3.58 6.73
N ALA A 60 15.62 2.85 6.04
CA ALA A 60 16.91 3.35 5.63
C ALA A 60 16.76 4.52 4.63
N LEU A 61 17.76 5.40 4.56
CA LEU A 61 17.73 6.62 3.74
C LEU A 61 18.90 6.69 2.76
N GLY A 62 18.59 6.90 1.48
CA GLY A 62 19.54 6.86 0.36
C GLY A 62 20.73 7.83 0.39
N THR A 63 20.71 8.93 1.16
CA THR A 63 21.79 9.96 1.10
C THR A 63 23.14 9.52 1.68
N LYS A 64 23.25 8.35 2.33
CA LYS A 64 24.53 7.78 2.76
C LYS A 64 25.19 6.83 1.74
N LYS A 65 24.63 6.73 0.53
CA LYS A 65 25.06 5.80 -0.53
C LYS A 65 25.53 6.48 -1.83
N ALA A 66 26.20 7.64 -1.78
CA ALA A 66 26.81 8.19 -3.01
C ALA A 66 27.86 7.26 -3.68
N ALA A 67 28.22 6.12 -3.06
CA ALA A 67 29.19 5.15 -3.55
C ALA A 67 28.68 3.69 -3.64
N ASP A 68 27.40 3.38 -3.35
CA ASP A 68 26.88 2.00 -3.38
C ASP A 68 25.88 1.83 -4.54
N PRO A 69 26.17 0.93 -5.51
CA PRO A 69 25.31 0.72 -6.68
C PRO A 69 24.01 -0.06 -6.39
N ASN A 70 23.80 -0.53 -5.16
CA ASN A 70 22.57 -1.23 -4.78
C ASN A 70 21.57 -0.28 -4.07
N PRO A 71 20.28 -0.27 -4.44
CA PRO A 71 19.25 0.55 -3.80
C PRO A 71 19.14 0.33 -2.29
N VAL A 72 18.58 1.30 -1.57
CA VAL A 72 18.29 1.17 -0.13
C VAL A 72 16.87 0.66 0.01
N GLU A 73 16.72 -0.65 -0.05
CA GLU A 73 15.43 -1.30 0.14
C GLU A 73 15.23 -1.63 1.62
N THR A 74 14.05 -1.30 2.14
CA THR A 74 13.57 -1.75 3.44
C THR A 74 12.25 -2.45 3.24
N ASP A 75 12.17 -3.70 3.68
CA ASP A 75 10.92 -4.44 3.62
C ASP A 75 10.02 -4.04 4.79
N ILE A 76 8.77 -3.70 4.47
CA ILE A 76 7.70 -3.48 5.43
C ILE A 76 6.71 -4.63 5.27
N TRP A 77 6.85 -5.65 6.11
CA TRP A 77 6.01 -6.85 6.06
C TRP A 77 4.56 -6.51 6.42
N LEU A 78 3.64 -7.18 5.75
CA LEU A 78 2.21 -6.94 5.88
C LEU A 78 1.55 -8.13 6.57
N THR A 79 0.66 -7.82 7.52
CA THR A 79 -0.14 -8.84 8.21
C THR A 79 -1.62 -8.47 8.18
N PRO A 80 -2.53 -9.47 8.12
CA PRO A 80 -3.96 -9.20 8.10
C PRO A 80 -4.47 -8.73 9.47
N GLY A 81 -5.25 -7.65 9.51
CA GLY A 81 -5.96 -7.19 10.71
C GLY A 81 -6.28 -5.69 10.68
N GLU A 82 -6.60 -5.08 11.83
CA GLU A 82 -6.79 -3.63 11.92
C GLU A 82 -5.53 -2.84 11.53
N PHE A 83 -5.69 -1.57 11.13
CA PHE A 83 -4.56 -0.69 10.81
C PHE A 83 -3.70 -0.43 12.06
N GLN A 84 -2.47 -0.94 12.06
CA GLN A 84 -1.50 -0.66 13.13
C GLN A 84 -0.07 -0.93 12.69
N VAL A 85 0.89 -0.19 13.24
CA VAL A 85 2.31 -0.55 13.14
C VAL A 85 2.59 -1.58 14.23
N CYS A 86 2.87 -2.83 13.85
CA CYS A 86 3.30 -3.87 14.79
C CYS A 86 4.77 -3.69 15.15
N ASP A 87 5.59 -3.37 14.14
CA ASP A 87 7.01 -3.13 14.30
C ASP A 87 7.40 -1.88 13.51
N GLY A 88 7.94 -0.89 14.21
CA GLY A 88 8.35 0.37 13.61
C GLY A 88 9.79 0.40 13.11
N ASN A 89 10.56 -0.67 13.30
CA ASN A 89 11.99 -0.68 13.03
C ASN A 89 12.31 -1.47 11.75
N GLY A 90 12.74 -0.77 10.70
CA GLY A 90 13.14 -1.41 9.45
C GLY A 90 14.55 -2.03 9.46
N PHE A 91 15.25 -2.06 10.60
CA PHE A 91 16.67 -2.39 10.67
C PHE A 91 16.99 -3.67 11.46
N ASP A 92 16.01 -4.27 12.12
CA ASP A 92 16.12 -5.50 12.89
C ASP A 92 15.04 -6.51 12.46
N ALA A 93 15.00 -7.65 13.14
CA ALA A 93 14.10 -8.74 12.81
C ALA A 93 12.64 -8.31 12.98
N ALA A 94 11.79 -8.65 12.00
CA ALA A 94 10.41 -8.18 11.93
C ALA A 94 9.47 -9.00 12.83
N TYR A 95 8.73 -8.35 13.73
CA TYR A 95 7.74 -9.02 14.58
C TYR A 95 6.31 -8.54 14.31
N ASP A 96 5.39 -9.50 14.17
CA ASP A 96 3.96 -9.17 14.07
C ASP A 96 3.39 -8.66 15.41
N CYS A 97 2.13 -8.25 15.39
CA CYS A 97 1.47 -7.68 16.56
C CYS A 97 1.25 -8.67 17.72
N SER A 98 1.49 -9.97 17.50
CA SER A 98 1.51 -10.99 18.56
C SER A 98 2.91 -11.23 19.12
N GLY A 99 3.94 -10.55 18.60
CA GLY A 99 5.34 -10.77 18.93
C GLY A 99 5.95 -11.98 18.24
N LYS A 100 5.31 -12.51 17.19
CA LYS A 100 5.85 -13.61 16.41
C LYS A 100 6.79 -13.06 15.34
N LEU A 101 7.97 -13.67 15.21
CA LEU A 101 8.91 -13.38 14.13
C LEU A 101 8.26 -13.72 12.78
N ILE A 102 8.30 -12.78 11.84
CA ILE A 102 7.78 -12.92 10.48
C ILE A 102 8.79 -12.43 9.44
N GLY A 103 8.44 -12.58 8.17
CA GLY A 103 9.28 -12.15 7.06
C GLY A 103 10.47 -13.05 6.82
N ARG A 104 11.31 -12.65 5.86
CA ARG A 104 12.49 -13.40 5.41
C ARG A 104 13.81 -12.72 5.76
N GLY A 105 13.79 -11.83 6.75
CA GLY A 105 14.94 -11.05 7.18
C GLY A 105 14.56 -9.92 8.12
N ASN A 106 15.31 -8.84 8.04
CA ASN A 106 14.99 -7.63 8.80
C ASN A 106 13.86 -6.86 8.12
N GLY A 107 13.15 -6.04 8.88
CA GLY A 107 12.11 -5.18 8.34
C GLY A 107 11.13 -4.71 9.39
N ALA A 108 10.32 -3.73 8.99
CA ALA A 108 9.22 -3.25 9.79
C ALA A 108 7.97 -4.09 9.53
N VAL A 109 6.92 -3.90 10.34
CA VAL A 109 5.65 -4.62 10.17
C VAL A 109 4.47 -3.67 10.28
N PHE A 110 3.61 -3.68 9.27
CA PHE A 110 2.35 -2.97 9.25
C PHE A 110 1.19 -3.96 9.09
N GLN A 111 0.20 -3.86 9.96
CA GLN A 111 -1.03 -4.64 9.88
C GLN A 111 -2.12 -3.82 9.19
N LEU A 112 -2.86 -4.46 8.29
CA LEU A 112 -3.97 -3.89 7.54
C LEU A 112 -4.90 -5.01 7.06
N PRO A 113 -6.20 -4.75 6.84
CA PRO A 113 -7.11 -5.77 6.35
C PRO A 113 -6.92 -5.95 4.84
N CYS A 114 -7.33 -7.09 4.29
CA CYS A 114 -7.45 -7.21 2.84
C CYS A 114 -8.47 -6.19 2.30
N ASN A 115 -8.10 -5.45 1.25
CA ASN A 115 -8.95 -4.40 0.70
C ASN A 115 -10.01 -4.96 -0.25
N THR A 116 -11.28 -4.91 0.14
CA THR A 116 -12.40 -5.35 -0.70
C THR A 116 -12.90 -4.27 -1.65
N ALA A 117 -12.38 -3.03 -1.57
CA ALA A 117 -12.75 -1.94 -2.49
C ALA A 117 -12.09 -2.04 -3.86
N VAL A 118 -11.04 -2.85 -4.00
CA VAL A 118 -10.26 -2.99 -5.25
C VAL A 118 -10.51 -4.39 -5.82
N PRO A 119 -11.17 -4.51 -6.98
CA PRO A 119 -11.37 -5.81 -7.62
C PRO A 119 -10.04 -6.37 -8.16
N THR A 120 -9.86 -7.68 -8.02
CA THR A 120 -8.68 -8.43 -8.45
C THR A 120 -9.11 -9.80 -8.99
N ASP A 121 -8.25 -10.46 -9.76
CA ASP A 121 -8.50 -11.82 -10.26
C ASP A 121 -8.44 -12.83 -9.10
N PHE A 122 -7.54 -12.60 -8.15
CA PHE A 122 -7.38 -13.37 -6.92
C PHE A 122 -7.79 -12.52 -5.71
N THR A 123 -9.07 -12.60 -5.37
CA THR A 123 -9.74 -11.77 -4.35
C THR A 123 -9.30 -12.05 -2.90
N CYS A 124 -9.77 -11.27 -1.93
CA CYS A 124 -9.48 -11.51 -0.52
C CYS A 124 -9.84 -12.93 -0.07
N ASP A 125 -8.94 -13.59 0.67
CA ASP A 125 -9.23 -14.84 1.37
C ASP A 125 -10.22 -14.59 2.51
N GLY A 126 -11.38 -15.27 2.47
CA GLY A 126 -12.46 -15.13 3.46
C GLY A 126 -12.08 -15.54 4.88
N SER A 127 -10.94 -16.19 5.08
CA SER A 127 -10.39 -16.50 6.41
C SER A 127 -9.56 -15.36 7.03
N LYS A 128 -9.26 -14.30 6.26
CA LYS A 128 -8.45 -13.16 6.70
C LYS A 128 -9.34 -11.96 7.02
N ALA A 129 -8.84 -11.08 7.90
CA ALA A 129 -9.49 -9.79 8.13
C ALA A 129 -9.59 -9.00 6.82
N SER A 130 -10.76 -8.45 6.54
CA SER A 130 -11.04 -7.73 5.29
C SER A 130 -11.90 -6.49 5.56
N ALA A 131 -11.68 -5.43 4.80
CA ALA A 131 -12.47 -4.20 4.87
C ALA A 131 -12.43 -3.46 3.54
N SER A 132 -13.40 -2.59 3.29
CA SER A 132 -13.40 -1.68 2.15
C SER A 132 -12.77 -0.35 2.55
N TYR A 133 -11.68 0.08 1.91
CA TYR A 133 -10.99 1.31 2.29
C TYR A 133 -10.20 1.96 1.14
N GLN A 134 -9.84 3.23 1.35
CA GLN A 134 -8.98 4.00 0.45
C GLN A 134 -7.63 4.32 1.11
N VAL A 135 -6.57 4.35 0.31
CA VAL A 135 -5.22 4.73 0.72
C VAL A 135 -4.77 5.95 -0.07
N TRP A 136 -4.27 6.95 0.65
CA TRP A 136 -3.82 8.21 0.10
C TRP A 136 -2.41 8.52 0.57
N GLY A 137 -1.49 8.77 -0.35
CA GLY A 137 -0.07 9.01 -0.07
C GLY A 137 0.39 10.41 -0.46
N ARG A 138 1.44 10.91 0.20
CA ARG A 138 2.23 12.07 -0.26
C ARG A 138 3.66 12.04 0.29
N ALA A 139 4.57 12.68 -0.43
CA ALA A 139 5.92 12.98 0.04
C ALA A 139 5.98 14.27 0.87
N LEU A 140 6.77 14.28 1.95
CA LEU A 140 7.06 15.41 2.83
C LEU A 140 8.52 15.35 3.33
N GLY A 141 8.91 16.31 4.19
CA GLY A 141 10.27 16.47 4.70
C GLY A 141 11.27 17.16 3.75
N GLN A 142 12.20 17.93 4.31
CA GLN A 142 13.34 18.54 3.61
C GLN A 142 14.60 17.69 3.87
N PRO A 143 15.57 17.61 2.94
CA PRO A 143 15.78 18.46 1.76
C PRO A 143 15.01 18.05 0.50
N GLY A 144 14.26 16.95 0.54
CA GLY A 144 13.56 16.42 -0.62
C GLY A 144 13.67 14.90 -0.69
N GLY A 145 13.92 14.39 -1.90
CA GLY A 145 14.10 12.97 -2.20
C GLY A 145 12.83 12.30 -2.70
N SER A 146 12.97 11.05 -3.11
CA SER A 146 11.85 10.21 -3.53
C SER A 146 11.92 8.85 -2.87
N ALA A 147 10.81 8.13 -2.90
CA ALA A 147 10.77 6.71 -2.59
C ALA A 147 9.85 6.01 -3.57
N THR A 148 10.14 4.74 -3.83
CA THR A 148 9.24 3.82 -4.54
C THR A 148 8.79 2.78 -3.53
N ILE A 149 7.48 2.55 -3.44
CA ILE A 149 6.91 1.53 -2.56
C ILE A 149 6.29 0.46 -3.44
N THR A 150 6.89 -0.72 -3.54
CA THR A 150 6.39 -1.81 -4.39
C THR A 150 5.72 -2.88 -3.53
N THR A 151 4.47 -3.22 -3.85
CA THR A 151 3.81 -4.36 -3.19
C THR A 151 4.36 -5.66 -3.77
N CYS A 152 4.88 -6.51 -2.89
CA CYS A 152 5.51 -7.79 -3.22
C CYS A 152 5.01 -8.91 -2.32
N ALA A 153 5.25 -10.15 -2.74
CA ALA A 153 4.97 -11.38 -2.01
C ALA A 153 5.84 -12.50 -2.60
N TYR A 154 5.69 -13.71 -2.08
CA TYR A 154 6.37 -14.90 -2.58
C TYR A 154 5.37 -15.95 -3.03
N ASP A 155 5.69 -16.69 -4.08
CA ASP A 155 4.93 -17.88 -4.46
C ASP A 155 5.26 -19.10 -3.57
N ASP A 156 4.64 -20.24 -3.85
CA ASP A 156 4.82 -21.49 -3.11
C ASP A 156 6.21 -22.12 -3.29
N LEU A 157 6.89 -21.81 -4.39
CA LEU A 157 8.28 -22.18 -4.65
C LEU A 157 9.29 -21.20 -4.01
N GLY A 158 8.79 -20.12 -3.42
CA GLY A 158 9.60 -19.09 -2.76
C GLY A 158 10.23 -18.07 -3.72
N ALA A 159 9.76 -17.97 -4.96
CA ALA A 159 10.15 -16.93 -5.89
C ALA A 159 9.52 -15.59 -5.50
N LEU A 160 10.28 -14.50 -5.64
CA LEU A 160 9.82 -13.15 -5.35
C LEU A 160 8.93 -12.63 -6.48
N ILE A 161 7.71 -12.24 -6.13
CA ILE A 161 6.70 -11.68 -7.04
C ILE A 161 6.41 -10.25 -6.60
N CYS A 162 6.64 -9.27 -7.48
CA CYS A 162 6.40 -7.87 -7.21
C CYS A 162 5.47 -7.27 -8.27
N SER A 163 4.61 -6.33 -7.84
CA SER A 163 3.73 -5.58 -8.73
C SER A 163 4.53 -4.87 -9.84
N SER A 164 4.08 -5.00 -11.09
CA SER A 164 4.77 -4.45 -12.27
C SER A 164 4.29 -3.05 -12.65
N GLU A 165 3.16 -2.60 -12.10
CA GLU A 165 2.45 -1.37 -12.53
C GLU A 165 2.51 -0.20 -11.54
N ASN A 166 3.47 -0.17 -10.62
CA ASN A 166 3.56 0.93 -9.66
C ASN A 166 4.19 2.20 -10.29
N THR A 167 3.40 2.86 -11.14
CA THR A 167 3.80 4.00 -11.97
C THR A 167 3.62 5.35 -11.28
N LEU A 168 3.18 5.36 -10.01
CA LEU A 168 2.80 6.59 -9.35
C LEU A 168 4.01 7.27 -8.67
N ASN A 169 4.40 8.43 -9.20
CA ASN A 169 5.41 9.32 -8.62
C ASN A 169 4.89 10.07 -7.36
N VAL A 170 3.97 9.48 -6.60
CA VAL A 170 3.30 10.10 -5.42
C VAL A 170 4.30 10.42 -4.32
N PHE A 171 5.31 9.57 -4.17
CA PHE A 171 6.32 9.65 -3.14
C PHE A 171 7.60 10.35 -3.65
N SER A 172 7.46 11.39 -4.48
CA SER A 172 8.57 12.27 -4.85
C SER A 172 8.36 13.67 -4.31
N ARG A 173 9.34 14.15 -3.54
CA ARG A 173 9.27 15.46 -2.90
C ARG A 173 9.75 16.55 -3.87
N GLY A 174 8.80 17.14 -4.58
CA GLY A 174 9.02 18.34 -5.39
C GLY A 174 9.00 19.67 -4.62
N LYS A 175 9.18 20.76 -5.37
CA LYS A 175 8.96 22.13 -4.87
C LYS A 175 7.47 22.35 -4.59
N GLY A 176 7.16 23.24 -3.64
CA GLY A 176 5.79 23.64 -3.33
C GLY A 176 5.03 22.66 -2.43
N LYS A 177 3.72 22.91 -2.30
CA LYS A 177 2.82 22.14 -1.43
C LYS A 177 2.58 20.76 -2.02
N GLN A 178 2.91 19.73 -1.25
CA GLN A 178 2.62 18.35 -1.61
C GLN A 178 1.20 17.98 -1.16
N THR A 179 0.37 17.58 -2.12
CA THR A 179 -0.99 17.12 -1.90
C THR A 179 -1.03 15.60 -1.87
N PHE A 180 -2.02 15.06 -1.16
CA PHE A 180 -2.29 13.64 -1.21
C PHE A 180 -2.79 13.22 -2.58
N GLN A 181 -2.43 11.99 -2.95
CA GLN A 181 -2.89 11.32 -4.16
C GLN A 181 -3.36 9.91 -3.78
N ASN A 182 -4.34 9.40 -4.52
CA ASN A 182 -4.87 8.07 -4.28
C ASN A 182 -3.85 7.01 -4.72
N VAL A 183 -3.47 6.15 -3.79
CA VAL A 183 -2.53 5.02 -3.99
C VAL A 183 -3.17 3.69 -3.58
N THR A 184 -4.50 3.65 -3.50
CA THR A 184 -5.26 2.51 -2.98
C THR A 184 -4.89 1.22 -3.69
N SER A 185 -4.99 1.19 -5.03
CA SER A 185 -4.72 -0.03 -5.78
C SER A 185 -3.25 -0.46 -5.66
N ALA A 186 -2.32 0.49 -5.81
CA ALA A 186 -0.88 0.24 -5.76
C ALA A 186 -0.37 -0.35 -4.43
N LEU A 187 -0.93 0.07 -3.29
CA LEU A 187 -0.50 -0.38 -1.96
C LEU A 187 -1.36 -1.50 -1.36
N THR A 188 -2.44 -1.92 -2.04
CA THR A 188 -3.34 -2.96 -1.52
C THR A 188 -3.54 -4.15 -2.45
N THR A 189 -2.79 -4.20 -3.55
CA THR A 189 -2.79 -5.31 -4.51
C THR A 189 -1.40 -5.51 -5.12
N LEU A 190 -1.09 -6.73 -5.55
CA LEU A 190 -0.07 -6.98 -6.57
C LEU A 190 -0.77 -6.91 -7.94
N GLN A 191 -0.36 -5.97 -8.80
CA GLN A 191 -0.99 -5.73 -10.09
C GLN A 191 -0.19 -6.36 -11.21
N SER A 192 -0.89 -7.03 -12.14
CA SER A 192 -0.31 -7.59 -13.36
C SER A 192 0.95 -8.43 -13.09
N VAL A 193 0.82 -9.40 -12.17
CA VAL A 193 1.91 -10.31 -11.79
C VAL A 193 1.70 -11.70 -12.38
N CYS A 194 2.80 -12.44 -12.56
CA CYS A 194 2.79 -13.85 -12.93
C CYS A 194 3.57 -14.66 -11.90
N PHE A 195 3.04 -15.80 -11.49
CA PHE A 195 3.63 -16.66 -10.45
C PHE A 195 3.36 -18.14 -10.76
N ASP A 196 4.13 -19.03 -10.14
CA ASP A 196 3.85 -20.47 -10.22
C ASP A 196 2.72 -20.83 -9.25
N LEU A 197 1.77 -21.63 -9.72
CA LEU A 197 0.74 -22.23 -8.89
C LEU A 197 0.65 -23.72 -9.21
N GLY A 198 1.37 -24.54 -8.44
CA GLY A 198 1.40 -25.99 -8.64
C GLY A 198 2.02 -26.41 -9.97
N GLY A 199 3.08 -25.73 -10.41
CA GLY A 199 3.82 -26.00 -11.64
C GLY A 199 3.24 -25.35 -12.90
N ILE A 200 2.24 -24.46 -12.73
CA ILE A 200 1.59 -23.74 -13.84
C ILE A 200 1.77 -22.24 -13.63
N VAL A 201 2.39 -21.58 -14.60
CA VAL A 201 2.50 -20.11 -14.62
C VAL A 201 1.11 -19.49 -14.78
N THR A 202 0.70 -18.74 -13.78
CA THR A 202 -0.59 -18.06 -13.69
C THR A 202 -0.36 -16.57 -13.57
N CYS A 203 -1.14 -15.76 -14.29
CA CYS A 203 -1.01 -14.31 -14.28
C CYS A 203 -2.33 -13.62 -13.90
N GLY A 204 -2.24 -12.53 -13.17
CA GLY A 204 -3.39 -11.72 -12.77
C GLY A 204 -3.04 -10.71 -11.68
N SER A 205 -4.03 -9.95 -11.25
CA SER A 205 -3.93 -9.11 -10.05
C SER A 205 -4.35 -9.89 -8.81
N VAL A 206 -3.61 -9.70 -7.72
CA VAL A 206 -3.79 -10.46 -6.47
C VAL A 206 -4.03 -9.49 -5.32
N SER A 207 -5.13 -9.69 -4.58
CA SER A 207 -5.37 -8.98 -3.33
C SER A 207 -4.36 -9.38 -2.26
N LEU A 208 -4.02 -8.46 -1.35
CA LEU A 208 -3.20 -8.82 -0.18
C LEU A 208 -3.82 -10.00 0.59
N PHE A 209 -2.96 -10.89 1.08
CA PHE A 209 -3.34 -12.05 1.90
C PHE A 209 -4.21 -13.11 1.21
N ASN A 210 -4.30 -13.10 -0.12
CA ASN A 210 -4.81 -14.26 -0.85
C ASN A 210 -3.85 -15.47 -0.64
N SER A 211 -4.39 -16.67 -0.52
CA SER A 211 -3.60 -17.88 -0.26
C SER A 211 -2.71 -18.35 -1.42
N VAL A 212 -2.86 -17.79 -2.63
CA VAL A 212 -2.00 -18.13 -3.77
C VAL A 212 -0.58 -17.56 -3.65
N LEU A 213 -0.37 -16.57 -2.77
CA LEU A 213 0.96 -16.03 -2.43
C LEU A 213 1.13 -16.01 -0.91
N GLN A 214 2.37 -15.80 -0.48
CA GLN A 214 2.82 -15.84 0.91
C GLN A 214 3.67 -14.62 1.23
N ASP A 215 3.83 -14.32 2.52
CA ASP A 215 4.76 -13.31 3.02
C ASP A 215 4.65 -11.96 2.28
N TYR A 216 3.46 -11.35 2.29
CA TYR A 216 3.20 -10.06 1.64
C TYR A 216 3.99 -8.93 2.31
N PHE A 217 4.54 -8.01 1.52
CA PHE A 217 5.29 -6.86 2.02
C PHE A 217 5.23 -5.67 1.06
N TRP A 218 5.52 -4.48 1.58
CA TRP A 218 5.91 -3.32 0.79
C TRP A 218 7.44 -3.22 0.79
N GLN A 219 8.05 -3.40 -0.38
CA GLN A 219 9.45 -3.07 -0.60
C GLN A 219 9.58 -1.55 -0.74
N TYR A 220 10.24 -0.90 0.21
CA TYR A 220 10.41 0.55 0.24
C TYR A 220 11.83 0.91 -0.23
N ASP A 221 11.96 1.32 -1.49
CA ASP A 221 13.20 1.85 -2.05
C ASP A 221 13.30 3.36 -1.77
N ASN A 222 14.21 3.75 -0.87
CA ASN A 222 14.32 5.13 -0.40
C ASN A 222 15.45 5.93 -1.05
N ASN A 223 15.11 6.71 -2.08
CA ASN A 223 15.98 7.66 -2.76
C ASN A 223 16.01 9.04 -2.07
N GLY A 224 16.22 9.03 -0.75
CA GLY A 224 16.44 10.21 0.06
C GLY A 224 15.18 10.90 0.59
N LEU A 225 13.99 10.29 0.42
CA LEU A 225 12.75 10.81 0.97
C LEU A 225 12.74 10.72 2.51
N ARG A 226 12.48 11.86 3.13
CA ARG A 226 12.51 11.99 4.60
C ARG A 226 11.21 11.59 5.27
N LEU A 227 10.07 11.80 4.61
CA LEU A 227 8.76 11.43 5.11
C LEU A 227 7.82 11.06 3.97
N ALA A 228 7.42 9.80 3.88
CA ALA A 228 6.19 9.42 3.19
C ALA A 228 5.05 9.43 4.22
N GLN A 229 3.99 10.18 3.94
CA GLN A 229 2.79 10.19 4.76
C GLN A 229 1.67 9.49 4.01
N ILE A 230 1.09 8.49 4.66
CA ILE A 230 0.00 7.65 4.16
C ILE A 230 -1.20 7.81 5.07
N ARG A 231 -2.39 7.91 4.48
CA ARG A 231 -3.67 7.94 5.19
C ARG A 231 -4.56 6.82 4.69
N LEU A 232 -5.13 6.06 5.61
CA LEU A 232 -6.05 4.98 5.32
C LEU A 232 -7.44 5.35 5.85
N TYR A 233 -8.42 5.34 4.97
CA TYR A 233 -9.80 5.74 5.25
C TYR A 233 -10.69 4.52 5.06
N LEU A 234 -11.28 3.99 6.13
CA LEU A 234 -12.34 3.01 6.01
C LEU A 234 -13.51 3.65 5.24
N ASN A 235 -14.01 2.95 4.23
CA ASN A 235 -15.24 3.37 3.58
C ASN A 235 -16.37 3.18 4.59
N GLN A 236 -17.16 4.23 4.81
CA GLN A 236 -18.36 4.09 5.62
C GLN A 236 -19.30 3.14 4.87
N GLN A 237 -19.68 2.03 5.53
CA GLN A 237 -20.72 1.13 5.05
C GLN A 237 -22.09 1.83 5.09
#